data_AF-A0A0P7I612-F1
#
_entry.id   AF-A0A0P7I612-F1
#
_cell.length_a   1.000
_cell.length_b   1.000
_cell.length_c   1.000
_cell.angle_alpha   90.00
_cell.angle_beta   90.00
_cell.angle_gamma   90.00
#
_symmetry.space_group_name_H-M   'P 1'
#
loop_
_entity.id
_entity.type
_entity.pdbx_description
1 polymer ?
#
loop_
_entity_poly.entity_id
_entity_poly.type
_entity_poly.pdbx_seq_one_letter_code
_entity_poly.pdbx_strand_id
1 'polypeptide(L)'
;MDVVEASIRRRLPDIIIEDALAMQRKYTCQMWFVETVQFQEMLRTELMKRAHQAGLSMPCFPVQPIADKNLRIERLQPPMKAGLIRLHNSQKTLIDQLQQWPNAAHDDGPDCLEMLHTHALEKAGGVFTGGGISVG
;
A
#
# COMPACT_ATOMS: atom_id res chain seq x y z
N MET A 1 14.17 -2.02 2.23
CA MET A 1 12.79 -2.06 2.72
C MET A 1 12.50 -3.46 3.24
N ASP A 2 12.15 -3.56 4.52
CA ASP A 2 11.65 -4.80 5.11
C ASP A 2 10.12 -4.79 5.08
N VAL A 3 9.51 -5.83 4.51
CA VAL A 3 8.06 -6.00 4.59
C VAL A 3 7.76 -6.63 5.94
N VAL A 4 7.15 -5.86 6.84
CA VAL A 4 6.86 -6.31 8.22
C VAL A 4 5.51 -7.04 8.30
N GLU A 5 4.53 -6.61 7.50
CA GLU A 5 3.17 -7.13 7.52
C GLU A 5 2.67 -7.34 6.09
N ALA A 6 2.06 -8.50 5.82
CA ALA A 6 1.44 -8.83 4.53
C ALA A 6 0.08 -9.49 4.78
N SER A 7 -0.89 -8.69 5.21
CA SER A 7 -2.24 -9.17 5.54
C SER A 7 -3.09 -9.37 4.28
N ILE A 8 -2.92 -10.49 3.60
CA ILE A 8 -3.65 -10.82 2.36
C ILE A 8 -4.73 -11.88 2.65
N ARG A 9 -6.00 -11.45 2.67
CA ARG A 9 -7.17 -12.32 2.87
C ARG A 9 -8.46 -11.60 2.44
N ARG A 10 -9.47 -12.37 2.06
CA ARG A 10 -10.82 -11.84 1.79
C ARG A 10 -11.45 -11.34 3.08
N ARG A 11 -11.99 -10.13 3.05
CA ARG A 11 -12.61 -9.43 4.19
C ARG A 11 -13.78 -8.58 3.74
N LEU A 12 -14.70 -8.33 4.66
CA LEU A 12 -15.72 -7.31 4.49
C LEU A 12 -15.10 -5.90 4.63
N PRO A 13 -15.69 -4.87 4.00
CA PRO A 13 -15.17 -3.49 4.05
C PRO A 13 -14.90 -2.98 5.47
N ASP A 14 -15.82 -3.23 6.41
CA ASP A 14 -15.64 -2.80 7.80
C ASP A 14 -14.41 -3.45 8.46
N ILE A 15 -14.18 -4.74 8.22
CA ILE A 15 -13.01 -5.46 8.74
C ILE A 15 -11.72 -4.91 8.14
N ILE A 16 -11.72 -4.50 6.87
CA ILE A 16 -10.56 -3.86 6.24
C ILE A 16 -10.22 -2.55 6.97
N ILE A 17 -11.24 -1.74 7.28
CA ILE A 17 -11.06 -0.48 8.00
C ILE A 17 -10.54 -0.74 9.42
N GLU A 18 -11.15 -1.66 10.16
CA GLU A 18 -10.72 -2.01 11.51
C GLU A 18 -9.29 -2.53 11.56
N ASP A 19 -8.92 -3.44 10.66
CA ASP A 19 -7.56 -3.97 10.54
C ASP A 19 -6.56 -2.84 10.21
N ALA A 20 -6.91 -1.92 9.30
CA ALA A 20 -6.06 -0.79 8.93
C ALA A 20 -5.87 0.20 10.09
N LEU A 21 -6.92 0.49 10.87
CA LEU A 21 -6.83 1.30 12.09
C LEU A 21 -5.97 0.62 13.16
N ALA A 22 -6.10 -0.70 13.33
CA ALA A 22 -5.27 -1.47 14.25
C ALA A 22 -3.79 -1.44 13.85
N MET A 23 -3.50 -1.56 12.55
CA MET A 23 -2.14 -1.38 12.02
C MET A 23 -1.63 0.04 12.25
N GLN A 24 -2.46 1.07 12.07
CA GLN A 24 -2.05 2.45 12.35
C GLN A 24 -1.70 2.65 13.83
N ARG A 25 -2.47 2.06 14.75
CA ARG A 25 -2.14 2.09 16.20
C ARG A 25 -0.84 1.36 16.52
N LYS A 26 -0.62 0.21 15.89
CA LYS A 26 0.54 -0.65 16.18
C LYS A 26 1.84 -0.10 15.60
N TYR A 27 1.80 0.35 14.35
CA TYR A 27 2.99 0.69 13.58
C TYR A 27 3.19 2.19 13.39
N THR A 28 2.20 3.03 13.73
CA THR A 28 2.26 4.48 13.53
C THR A 28 2.70 4.83 12.10
N CYS A 29 2.03 4.22 11.10
CA CYS A 29 2.45 4.34 9.71
C CYS A 29 2.49 5.81 9.29
N GLN A 30 3.57 6.19 8.63
CA GLN A 30 3.78 7.58 8.17
C GLN A 30 2.93 7.92 6.95
N MET A 31 2.66 6.93 6.10
CA MET A 31 1.92 7.09 4.85
C MET A 31 1.13 5.82 4.58
N TRP A 32 -0.11 6.00 4.13
CA TRP A 32 -0.93 4.94 3.55
C TRP A 32 -1.14 5.26 2.08
N PHE A 33 -0.87 4.29 1.22
CA PHE A 33 -1.19 4.38 -0.21
C PHE A 33 -2.39 3.49 -0.46
N VAL A 34 -3.45 4.08 -0.99
CA VAL A 34 -4.70 3.39 -1.26
C VAL A 34 -5.01 3.58 -2.72
N GLU A 35 -5.21 2.48 -3.44
CA GLU A 35 -5.71 2.54 -4.81
C GLU A 35 -7.11 3.17 -4.77
N THR A 36 -7.41 4.08 -5.69
CA THR A 36 -8.66 4.85 -5.67
C THR A 36 -9.45 4.67 -6.95
N VAL A 37 -9.61 3.43 -7.38
CA VAL A 37 -10.55 3.08 -8.45
C VAL A 37 -11.91 2.76 -7.83
N GLN A 38 -12.92 3.55 -8.22
CA GLN A 38 -14.34 3.34 -7.86
C GLN A 38 -14.58 3.14 -6.35
N PHE A 39 -14.88 1.90 -5.95
CA PHE A 39 -15.23 1.53 -4.57
C PHE A 39 -14.11 1.81 -3.57
N GLN A 40 -12.84 1.72 -3.99
CA GLN A 40 -11.72 1.90 -3.08
C GLN A 40 -11.54 3.37 -2.63
N GLU A 41 -11.95 4.35 -3.45
CA GLU A 41 -11.97 5.76 -3.03
C GLU A 41 -13.00 5.99 -1.92
N MET A 42 -14.17 5.36 -2.03
CA MET A 42 -15.17 5.38 -0.97
C MET A 42 -14.60 4.75 0.32
N LEU A 43 -13.94 3.59 0.21
CA LEU A 43 -13.30 2.95 1.36
C LEU A 43 -12.21 3.83 2.00
N ARG A 44 -11.38 4.51 1.18
CA ARG A 44 -10.32 5.42 1.64
C ARG A 44 -10.90 6.58 2.44
N THR A 45 -11.95 7.22 1.93
CA THR A 45 -12.58 8.37 2.60
C THR A 45 -13.26 7.95 3.91
N GLU A 46 -13.91 6.78 3.94
CA GLU A 46 -14.51 6.22 5.15
C GLU A 46 -13.45 5.86 6.20
N LEU A 47 -12.34 5.24 5.78
CA LEU A 47 -11.20 4.95 6.64
C LEU A 47 -10.67 6.22 7.32
N MET A 48 -10.50 7.31 6.56
CA MET A 48 -10.03 8.59 7.10
C MET A 48 -11.02 9.20 8.10
N LYS A 49 -12.33 9.11 7.85
CA LYS A 49 -13.37 9.56 8.79
C LYS A 49 -13.31 8.78 10.10
N ARG A 50 -13.25 7.45 10.04
CA ARG A 50 -13.16 6.61 11.25
C ARG A 50 -11.84 6.78 11.99
N ALA A 51 -10.73 6.97 11.27
CA ALA A 51 -9.44 7.30 11.87
C ALA A 51 -9.51 8.60 12.68
N HIS A 52 -10.10 9.66 12.10
CA HIS A 52 -10.28 10.93 12.78
C HIS A 52 -11.16 10.80 14.04
N GLN A 53 -12.30 10.12 13.94
CA GLN A 53 -13.17 9.82 15.09
C GLN A 53 -12.44 9.05 16.20
N ALA A 54 -11.49 8.20 15.82
CA ALA A 54 -10.73 7.38 16.73
C ALA A 54 -9.43 8.04 17.25
N GLY A 55 -9.24 9.34 16.95
CA GLY A 55 -8.09 10.14 17.39
C GLY A 55 -6.77 9.79 16.69
N LEU A 56 -6.83 9.18 15.50
CA LEU A 56 -5.65 8.74 14.76
C LEU A 56 -5.35 9.69 13.60
N SER A 57 -4.10 10.13 13.50
CA SER A 57 -3.57 10.74 12.27
C SER A 57 -3.25 9.63 11.28
N MET A 58 -3.95 9.60 10.15
CA MET A 58 -3.82 8.55 9.13
C MET A 58 -3.80 9.18 7.73
N PRO A 59 -2.62 9.53 7.21
CA PRO A 59 -2.49 10.15 5.89
C PRO A 59 -2.65 9.10 4.77
N CYS A 60 -3.86 9.02 4.22
CA CYS A 60 -4.20 8.11 3.11
C CYS A 60 -4.10 8.81 1.76
N PHE A 61 -2.98 8.61 1.06
CA PHE A 61 -2.72 9.12 -0.27
C PHE A 61 -3.46 8.28 -1.33
N PRO A 62 -4.22 8.94 -2.22
CA PRO A 62 -4.87 8.26 -3.33
C PRO A 62 -3.84 7.87 -4.40
N VAL A 63 -3.98 6.67 -4.95
CA VAL A 63 -3.18 6.18 -6.07
C VAL A 63 -4.11 5.74 -7.19
N GLN A 64 -3.89 6.28 -8.39
CA GLN A 64 -4.56 5.83 -9.60
C GLN A 64 -3.51 5.18 -10.51
N PRO A 65 -3.56 3.86 -10.73
CA PRO A 65 -2.63 3.21 -11.65
C PRO A 65 -2.89 3.69 -13.09
N ILE A 66 -1.86 4.22 -13.75
CA ILE A 66 -1.94 4.70 -15.15
C ILE A 66 -1.25 3.70 -16.11
N ALA A 67 -0.33 2.88 -15.59
CA ALA A 67 0.51 1.99 -16.38
C ALA A 67 0.06 0.52 -16.32
N ASP A 68 0.48 -0.25 -17.32
CA ASP A 68 0.25 -1.69 -17.40
C ASP A 68 0.70 -2.39 -16.11
N LYS A 69 -0.23 -3.14 -15.51
CA LYS A 69 -0.05 -3.80 -14.21
C LYS A 69 1.08 -4.83 -14.23
N ASN A 70 1.24 -5.57 -15.32
CA ASN A 70 2.27 -6.59 -15.43
C ASN A 70 3.66 -5.96 -15.43
N LEU A 71 3.84 -4.91 -16.23
CA LEU A 71 5.11 -4.19 -16.27
C LEU A 71 5.46 -3.53 -14.93
N ARG A 72 4.47 -3.00 -14.18
CA ARG A 72 4.71 -2.45 -12.85
C ARG A 72 5.24 -3.50 -11.89
N ILE A 73 4.55 -4.64 -11.79
CA ILE A 73 4.93 -5.71 -10.85
C ILE A 73 6.28 -6.33 -11.25
N GLU A 74 6.56 -6.50 -12.54
CA GLU A 74 7.86 -7.00 -13.02
C GLU A 74 9.04 -6.09 -12.61
N ARG A 75 8.84 -4.78 -12.45
CA ARG A 75 9.87 -3.85 -11.95
C ARG A 75 10.31 -4.13 -10.51
N LEU A 76 9.59 -4.96 -9.77
CA LEU A 76 10.03 -5.42 -8.45
C LEU A 76 11.19 -6.44 -8.53
N GLN A 77 11.38 -7.13 -9.67
CA GLN A 77 12.39 -8.19 -9.76
C GLN A 77 13.82 -7.70 -9.47
N PRO A 78 14.32 -6.59 -10.06
CA PRO A 78 15.67 -6.09 -9.74
C PRO A 78 15.88 -5.73 -8.26
N PRO A 79 15.04 -4.91 -7.60
CA PRO A 79 15.25 -4.58 -6.19
C PRO A 79 15.06 -5.79 -5.26
N MET A 80 14.18 -6.74 -5.58
CA MET A 80 14.06 -7.99 -4.82
C MET A 80 15.34 -8.84 -4.95
N LYS A 81 15.85 -9.04 -6.16
CA LYS A 81 17.09 -9.80 -6.41
C LYS A 81 18.31 -9.16 -5.74
N ALA A 82 18.34 -7.83 -5.66
CA ALA A 82 19.38 -7.08 -4.97
C ALA A 82 19.22 -7.04 -3.43
N GLY A 83 18.17 -7.63 -2.87
CA GLY A 83 17.91 -7.62 -1.43
C GLY A 83 17.46 -6.24 -0.89
N LEU A 84 17.05 -5.32 -1.77
CA LEU A 84 16.51 -4.02 -1.40
C LEU A 84 15.07 -4.12 -0.89
N ILE A 85 14.34 -5.17 -1.29
CA ILE A 85 13.04 -5.56 -0.74
C ILE A 85 13.22 -6.94 -0.11
N ARG A 86 12.92 -7.05 1.19
CA ARG A 86 13.12 -8.27 1.97
C ARG A 86 11.78 -8.74 2.53
N LEU A 87 11.45 -10.00 2.23
CA LEU A 87 10.24 -10.67 2.71
C LEU A 87 10.59 -11.65 3.83
N HIS A 88 9.66 -11.85 4.74
CA HIS A 88 9.79 -12.87 5.77
C HIS A 88 9.05 -14.15 5.36
N ASN A 89 9.60 -15.32 5.69
CA ASN A 89 9.03 -16.63 5.31
C ASN A 89 7.59 -16.87 5.82
N SER A 90 7.12 -16.09 6.82
CA SER A 90 5.72 -16.14 7.27
C SER A 90 4.75 -15.55 6.26
N GLN A 91 5.21 -14.76 5.30
CA GLN A 91 4.39 -14.06 4.29
C GLN A 91 4.08 -14.97 3.10
N LYS A 92 3.63 -16.20 3.40
CA LYS A 92 3.47 -17.28 2.40
C LYS A 92 2.61 -16.85 1.22
N THR A 93 1.44 -16.27 1.48
CA THR A 93 0.53 -15.83 0.41
C THR A 93 1.18 -14.82 -0.54
N LEU A 94 1.94 -13.85 -0.01
CA LEU A 94 2.64 -12.86 -0.83
C LEU A 94 3.77 -13.52 -1.64
N ILE A 95 4.54 -14.39 -1.00
CA ILE A 95 5.64 -15.12 -1.66
C ILE A 95 5.10 -16.00 -2.79
N ASP A 96 4.03 -16.75 -2.54
CA ASP A 96 3.41 -17.65 -3.52
C ASP A 96 2.89 -16.84 -4.72
N GLN A 97 2.21 -15.71 -4.48
CA GLN A 97 1.74 -14.81 -5.54
C GLN A 97 2.89 -14.24 -6.39
N LEU A 98 3.99 -13.83 -5.75
CA LEU A 98 5.17 -13.32 -6.46
C LEU A 98 5.90 -14.40 -7.27
N GLN A 99 6.00 -15.62 -6.74
CA GLN A 99 6.65 -16.74 -7.42
C GLN A 99 5.87 -17.23 -8.64
N GLN A 100 4.54 -17.15 -8.58
CA GLN A 100 3.65 -17.60 -9.64
C GLN A 100 3.32 -16.50 -10.66
N TRP A 101 3.81 -15.27 -10.46
CA TRP A 101 3.58 -14.14 -11.36
C TRP A 101 4.05 -14.43 -12.80
N PRO A 102 3.26 -14.08 -13.85
CA PRO A 102 1.94 -13.43 -13.84
C PRO A 102 0.74 -14.40 -13.80
N ASN A 103 1.00 -15.70 -13.64
CA ASN A 103 -0.01 -16.76 -13.74
C ASN A 103 -0.68 -17.11 -12.40
N ALA A 104 -0.41 -16.34 -11.34
CA ALA A 104 -1.02 -16.53 -10.03
C ALA A 104 -2.54 -16.32 -10.08
N ALA A 105 -3.29 -17.03 -9.23
CA ALA A 105 -4.75 -16.85 -9.15
C ALA A 105 -5.15 -15.45 -8.64
N HIS A 106 -4.26 -14.76 -7.94
CA HIS A 106 -4.47 -13.45 -7.33
C HIS A 106 -3.22 -12.58 -7.47
N ASP A 107 -3.43 -11.29 -7.68
CA ASP A 107 -2.39 -10.31 -7.98
C ASP A 107 -2.31 -9.15 -6.96
N ASP A 108 -3.23 -9.13 -5.98
CA ASP A 108 -3.36 -8.02 -5.02
C ASP A 108 -2.10 -7.81 -4.18
N GLY A 109 -1.41 -8.88 -3.79
CA GLY A 109 -0.19 -8.80 -2.97
C GLY A 109 0.98 -8.14 -3.72
N PRO A 110 1.40 -8.69 -4.88
CA PRO A 110 2.41 -8.06 -5.73
C PRO A 110 2.08 -6.62 -6.12
N ASP A 111 0.81 -6.32 -6.46
CA ASP A 111 0.38 -4.97 -6.82
C ASP A 111 0.49 -3.99 -5.65
N CYS A 112 0.06 -4.41 -4.46
CA CYS A 112 0.18 -3.61 -3.25
C CYS A 112 1.65 -3.36 -2.86
N LEU A 113 2.52 -4.36 -3.01
CA LEU A 113 3.95 -4.23 -2.75
C LEU A 113 4.62 -3.25 -3.72
N GLU A 114 4.25 -3.29 -5.00
CA GLU A 114 4.73 -2.36 -6.02
C GLU A 114 4.33 -0.94 -5.69
N MET A 115 3.04 -0.71 -5.43
CA MET A 115 2.51 0.60 -5.05
C MET A 115 3.23 1.16 -3.82
N LEU A 116 3.41 0.34 -2.79
CA LEU A 116 4.12 0.75 -1.57
C LEU A 116 5.57 1.14 -1.88
N HIS A 117 6.30 0.28 -2.59
CA HIS A 117 7.72 0.52 -2.88
C HIS A 117 7.93 1.77 -3.74
N THR A 118 7.17 1.91 -4.82
CA THR A 118 7.28 3.03 -5.77
C THR A 118 6.96 4.36 -5.08
N HIS A 119 5.81 4.48 -4.43
CA HIS A 119 5.44 5.74 -3.80
C HIS A 119 6.23 6.06 -2.53
N ALA A 120 6.70 5.05 -1.78
CA ALA A 120 7.61 5.30 -0.68
C ALA A 120 8.92 5.93 -1.17
N LEU A 121 9.48 5.44 -2.29
CA LEU A 121 10.68 6.03 -2.89
C LEU A 121 10.44 7.45 -3.42
N GLU A 122 9.32 7.68 -4.11
CA GLU A 122 8.95 9.02 -4.58
C GLU A 122 8.83 10.03 -3.44
N LYS A 123 8.18 9.64 -2.34
CA LYS A 123 7.99 10.51 -1.17
C LYS A 123 9.25 10.66 -0.33
N ALA A 124 10.13 9.65 -0.30
CA ALA A 124 11.43 9.75 0.37
C ALA A 124 12.45 10.56 -0.43
N GLY A 125 12.40 10.50 -1.76
CA GLY A 125 13.29 11.24 -2.67
C GLY A 125 12.83 12.67 -2.98
N GLY A 126 11.55 12.98 -2.76
CA GLY A 126 10.99 14.30 -2.95
C GLY A 126 11.34 15.24 -1.80
N VAL A 127 12.27 16.17 -2.03
CA VAL A 127 12.24 17.48 -1.37
C VAL A 127 10.80 17.98 -1.49
N PHE A 128 10.14 18.24 -0.37
CA PHE A 128 8.85 18.91 -0.31
C PHE A 128 8.96 20.24 -1.08
N THR A 129 8.63 20.27 -2.37
CA THR A 129 8.26 21.50 -3.04
C THR A 129 6.87 21.82 -2.52
N GLY A 130 6.83 22.44 -1.33
CA GLY A 130 5.62 22.94 -0.72
C GLY A 130 4.96 23.92 -1.68
N GLY A 131 3.99 23.44 -2.45
CA GLY A 131 3.02 24.30 -3.10
C GLY A 131 2.30 25.07 -2.00
N GLY A 132 2.58 26.37 -1.92
CA GLY A 132 2.06 27.25 -0.89
C GLY A 132 0.55 27.13 -0.77
N ILE A 133 0.08 27.02 0.47
CA ILE A 133 -1.33 27.17 0.81
C ILE A 133 -1.66 28.65 0.56
N SER A 134 -2.36 28.94 -0.54
CA SER A 134 -3.14 30.17 -0.67
C SER A 134 -4.40 29.97 0.15
N VAL A 135 -4.45 30.61 1.33
CA VAL A 135 -5.71 30.85 2.02
C VAL A 135 -6.28 32.12 1.39
N GLY A 136 -7.42 31.98 0.71
CA GLY A 136 -8.28 33.06 0.26
C GLY A 136 -9.62 32.95 0.95
#